data_AF-A0A1G4KMG0-F1
#
_entry.id   AF-A0A1G4KMG0-F1
#
_cell.length_a   1.000
_cell.length_b   1.000
_cell.length_c   1.000
_cell.angle_alpha   90.00
_cell.angle_beta   90.00
_cell.angle_gamma   90.00
#
_symmetry.space_group_name_H-M   'P 1'
#
loop_
_entity.id
_entity.type
_entity.pdbx_description
1 polymer ?
#
loop_
_entity_poly.entity_id
_entity_poly.type
_entity_poly.pdbx_seq_one_letter_code
_entity_poly.pdbx_strand_id
1 'polypeptide(L)'
;MRIPLELLPLGGFSVLDRFLHTTDGTSPASCPSGLPLTCSNHTIIDDSCCFEYPGGVMMQTQFWDYSPPRGMESGHWSDELEKQLGPNTSFTNHGLWPDNCDGGYQQFCDNSRQIDDVYNLLKSKQFNHEGLEIQGEELLDRMSKLWKSNTGDHESLWIHEFNKHATCIKTLKPQCYARWDGDEAKVTDDYNKKGVYDYYRIAMKLYESLDSFKALEDNGITPSTTKSYTRDEISKALSSAFNGKKTFFKCDRNRGLNEIWYYHLLQGSFLGEEFHAIDAIGAYSNCPADGIMFYPKGYRPGSGGQPGRPGNGNRGTRGIIRVSGFQGSIIRNGHWMSGGTPANFDLIKAPFGNFHLKSRTGYCGPDNRHNNALVCNKGVGNAAQFEYDESKGYLGLSGSYEWYADEYPRGRQQSLVYAGHSEESKYPMKLKFVKLH
;
A
#
# COMPACT_ATOMS: atom_id res chain seq x y z
N MET A 1 7.55 64.26 -30.32
CA MET A 1 8.62 65.28 -30.31
C MET A 1 9.78 64.69 -29.50
N ARG A 2 11.01 64.88 -29.97
CA ARG A 2 12.28 64.22 -29.58
C ARG A 2 12.55 64.24 -28.07
N ILE A 3 13.29 63.27 -27.49
CA ILE A 3 14.77 63.25 -27.38
C ILE A 3 15.29 61.80 -27.20
N PRO A 4 16.55 61.46 -27.61
CA PRO A 4 17.07 60.11 -27.82
C PRO A 4 18.15 59.60 -26.82
N LEU A 5 18.44 58.28 -26.92
CA LEU A 5 19.68 57.46 -26.74
C LEU A 5 21.02 58.23 -26.53
N GLU A 6 22.06 57.82 -25.78
CA GLU A 6 22.71 56.52 -25.41
C GLU A 6 23.50 56.69 -24.08
N LEU A 7 23.85 55.65 -23.30
CA LEU A 7 25.09 54.87 -23.45
C LEU A 7 25.09 53.62 -22.52
N LEU A 8 25.35 52.45 -23.11
CA LEU A 8 25.87 51.24 -22.44
C LEU A 8 27.41 51.34 -22.34
N PRO A 9 28.06 50.62 -21.41
CA PRO A 9 28.76 49.42 -21.88
C PRO A 9 28.76 48.22 -20.91
N LEU A 10 28.67 47.04 -21.53
CA LEU A 10 29.50 45.83 -21.38
C LEU A 10 29.82 45.26 -19.99
N GLY A 11 29.45 43.97 -19.85
CA GLY A 11 30.42 42.94 -19.50
C GLY A 11 30.42 42.48 -18.05
N GLY A 12 29.96 41.25 -17.82
CA GLY A 12 30.13 40.56 -16.53
C GLY A 12 29.34 39.27 -16.42
N PHE A 13 29.71 38.25 -17.21
CA PHE A 13 29.40 36.87 -16.86
C PHE A 13 30.10 36.56 -15.52
N SER A 14 29.35 36.53 -14.41
CA SER A 14 29.83 35.94 -13.17
C SER A 14 29.36 34.49 -13.10
N VAL A 15 30.11 33.63 -13.78
CA VAL A 15 30.22 32.22 -13.42
C VAL A 15 31.00 32.16 -12.12
N LEU A 16 30.31 31.97 -10.99
CA LEU A 16 30.83 31.42 -9.72
C LEU A 16 29.77 31.64 -8.65
N ASP A 17 28.79 30.74 -8.61
CA ASP A 17 28.22 30.33 -7.33
C ASP A 17 28.26 28.81 -7.29
N ARG A 18 29.47 28.32 -7.00
CA ARG A 18 29.79 26.91 -6.83
C ARG A 18 30.55 26.82 -5.51
N PHE A 19 29.99 25.99 -4.64
CA PHE A 19 30.53 25.51 -3.36
C PHE A 19 30.34 26.43 -2.15
N LEU A 20 29.29 26.12 -1.40
CA LEU A 20 29.41 25.58 -0.03
C LEU A 20 28.16 24.72 0.26
N HIS A 21 28.04 23.57 -0.41
CA HIS A 21 27.32 22.44 0.16
C HIS A 21 28.37 21.58 0.86
N THR A 22 28.31 21.61 2.19
CA THR A 22 28.95 20.64 3.07
C THR A 22 28.65 19.23 2.58
N THR A 23 29.71 18.43 2.55
CA THR A 23 29.78 17.04 2.12
C THR A 23 28.74 16.18 2.84
N ASP A 24 27.60 15.97 2.19
CA ASP A 24 26.91 14.70 2.32
C ASP A 24 27.68 13.69 1.46
N GLY A 25 27.89 12.48 1.98
CA GLY A 25 28.43 11.39 1.19
C GLY A 25 27.45 10.87 0.14
N THR A 26 26.29 11.52 -0.01
CA THR A 26 25.24 11.18 -0.96
C THR A 26 25.12 12.26 -2.03
N SER A 27 25.28 11.88 -3.30
CA SER A 27 24.79 12.75 -4.38
C SER A 27 23.26 12.68 -4.41
N PRO A 28 22.53 13.80 -4.50
CA PRO A 28 21.07 13.77 -4.62
C PRO A 28 20.68 12.96 -5.86
N ALA A 29 19.57 12.22 -5.77
CA ALA A 29 19.04 11.46 -6.89
C ALA A 29 18.93 12.37 -8.12
N SER A 30 19.63 12.01 -9.20
CA SER A 30 19.68 12.82 -10.41
C SER A 30 18.96 12.10 -11.54
N CYS A 31 17.92 12.75 -12.05
CA CYS A 31 17.09 12.28 -13.16
C CYS A 31 16.95 13.39 -14.21
N PRO A 32 16.77 13.04 -15.50
CA PRO A 32 16.49 14.03 -16.54
C PRO A 32 15.25 14.89 -16.21
N SER A 33 15.36 16.21 -16.34
CA SER A 33 14.30 17.16 -15.97
C SER A 33 13.06 17.14 -16.88
N GLY A 34 13.14 16.45 -18.02
CA GLY A 34 12.05 16.34 -19.00
C GLY A 34 11.29 15.02 -18.95
N LEU A 35 11.45 14.23 -17.89
CA LEU A 35 10.72 12.96 -17.78
C LEU A 35 9.21 13.21 -17.64
N PRO A 36 8.36 12.42 -18.32
CA PRO A 36 6.92 12.51 -18.15
C PRO A 36 6.52 12.01 -16.76
N LEU A 37 5.28 12.30 -16.36
CA LEU A 37 4.68 11.66 -15.19
C LEU A 37 4.59 10.15 -15.44
N THR A 38 4.75 9.37 -14.39
CA THR A 38 4.44 7.94 -14.41
C THR A 38 3.04 7.69 -14.99
N CYS A 39 2.84 6.56 -15.67
CA CYS A 39 1.58 6.20 -16.33
C CYS A 39 1.12 7.12 -17.48
N SER A 40 1.89 8.15 -17.85
CA SER A 40 1.57 9.05 -18.98
C SER A 40 2.48 8.83 -20.20
N ASN A 41 3.45 7.92 -20.11
CA ASN A 41 4.38 7.63 -21.19
C ASN A 41 3.72 6.80 -22.31
N HIS A 42 3.98 7.19 -23.57
CA HIS A 42 3.53 6.44 -24.75
C HIS A 42 4.59 5.48 -25.31
N THR A 43 5.82 5.59 -24.82
CA THR A 43 6.95 4.72 -25.14
C THR A 43 7.56 4.19 -23.86
N ILE A 44 8.20 3.03 -23.93
CA ILE A 44 8.90 2.44 -22.78
C ILE A 44 10.03 3.39 -22.34
N ILE A 45 10.13 3.61 -21.03
CA ILE A 45 11.25 4.30 -20.39
C ILE A 45 12.00 3.25 -19.58
N ASP A 46 13.18 2.86 -20.06
CA ASP A 46 13.96 1.74 -19.47
C ASP A 46 14.68 2.13 -18.18
N ASP A 47 14.88 3.43 -17.92
CA ASP A 47 15.57 3.92 -16.72
C ASP A 47 14.71 3.76 -15.46
N SER A 48 14.74 2.56 -14.88
CA SER A 48 13.98 2.21 -13.67
C SER A 48 14.43 2.91 -12.39
N CYS A 49 15.53 3.68 -12.41
CA CYS A 49 15.94 4.52 -11.28
C CYS A 49 15.35 5.93 -11.37
N CYS A 50 14.83 6.31 -12.54
CA CYS A 50 14.20 7.61 -12.77
C CYS A 50 12.75 7.51 -13.24
N PHE A 51 12.20 6.31 -13.39
CA PHE A 51 10.82 6.14 -13.82
C PHE A 51 10.19 4.88 -13.20
N GLU A 52 9.11 5.07 -12.46
CA GLU A 52 8.35 3.97 -11.85
C GLU A 52 7.31 3.40 -12.82
N TYR A 53 7.45 2.10 -13.09
CA TYR A 53 6.51 1.32 -13.90
C TYR A 53 6.67 -0.18 -13.58
N PRO A 54 5.62 -1.00 -13.49
CA PRO A 54 4.21 -0.66 -13.69
C PRO A 54 3.59 0.11 -12.52
N GLY A 55 4.20 0.04 -11.33
CA GLY A 55 3.76 0.66 -10.07
C GLY A 55 3.86 2.20 -10.02
N GLY A 56 3.39 2.88 -11.07
CA GLY A 56 3.55 4.31 -11.26
C GLY A 56 2.53 5.17 -10.50
N VAL A 57 1.50 4.58 -9.91
CA VAL A 57 0.50 5.29 -9.12
C VAL A 57 0.83 5.15 -7.65
N MET A 58 1.29 6.23 -7.02
CA MET A 58 1.64 6.23 -5.61
C MET A 58 0.42 6.59 -4.76
N MET A 59 -0.05 5.62 -3.99
CA MET A 59 -1.23 5.75 -3.16
C MET A 59 -0.85 5.94 -1.68
N GLN A 60 -1.06 7.13 -1.14
CA GLN A 60 -0.91 7.41 0.29
C GLN A 60 -2.21 7.03 1.00
N THR A 61 -2.14 6.09 1.94
CA THR A 61 -3.31 5.54 2.62
C THR A 61 -3.31 5.88 4.11
N GLN A 62 -4.49 6.18 4.65
CA GLN A 62 -4.67 6.60 6.03
C GLN A 62 -5.77 5.81 6.73
N PHE A 63 -5.62 5.63 8.04
CA PHE A 63 -6.57 4.99 8.94
C PHE A 63 -7.28 5.99 9.85
N TRP A 64 -8.55 5.71 10.11
CA TRP A 64 -9.28 6.17 11.29
C TRP A 64 -9.65 4.98 12.16
N ASP A 65 -8.68 4.55 12.96
CA ASP A 65 -8.91 3.53 13.98
C ASP A 65 -9.53 4.17 15.21
N TYR A 66 -10.87 4.09 15.29
CA TYR A 66 -11.63 4.68 16.38
C TYR A 66 -11.83 3.73 17.57
N SER A 67 -11.72 2.42 17.37
CA SER A 67 -11.85 1.43 18.45
C SER A 67 -10.48 0.85 18.82
N PRO A 68 -10.09 0.85 20.11
CA PRO A 68 -8.83 0.26 20.53
C PRO A 68 -8.81 -1.27 20.30
N PRO A 69 -7.61 -1.85 20.10
CA PRO A 69 -7.42 -3.29 19.93
C PRO A 69 -8.13 -4.13 21.00
N ARG A 70 -8.38 -5.40 20.66
CA ARG A 70 -9.10 -6.30 21.55
C ARG A 70 -8.37 -6.46 22.88
N GLY A 71 -9.10 -6.32 23.99
CA GLY A 71 -8.57 -6.48 25.33
C GLY A 71 -8.11 -5.17 25.98
N MET A 72 -8.04 -4.08 25.21
CA MET A 72 -7.83 -2.74 25.76
C MET A 72 -9.15 -2.08 26.15
N GLU A 73 -9.10 -1.24 27.18
CA GLU A 73 -10.24 -0.43 27.62
C GLU A 73 -10.62 0.59 26.54
N SER A 74 -11.91 0.87 26.45
CA SER A 74 -12.50 1.90 25.57
C SER A 74 -13.27 2.87 26.44
N GLY A 75 -13.46 4.11 26.01
CA GLY A 75 -14.20 5.09 26.80
C GLY A 75 -13.64 6.49 26.67
N HIS A 76 -13.48 7.17 27.81
CA HIS A 76 -12.98 8.55 27.85
C HIS A 76 -11.57 8.61 27.31
N TRP A 77 -11.27 9.67 26.53
CA TRP A 77 -9.94 9.86 25.95
C TRP A 77 -8.87 9.91 27.03
N SER A 78 -7.74 9.25 26.78
CA SER A 78 -6.62 9.12 27.72
C SER A 78 -5.31 8.97 26.95
N ASP A 79 -4.20 9.22 27.62
CA ASP A 79 -2.86 9.06 27.04
C ASP A 79 -2.61 7.62 26.56
N GLU A 80 -3.19 6.61 27.23
CA GLU A 80 -3.08 5.22 26.78
C GLU A 80 -3.86 4.99 25.48
N LEU A 81 -5.06 5.56 25.32
CA LEU A 81 -5.79 5.48 24.06
C LEU A 81 -5.04 6.20 22.93
N GLU A 82 -4.48 7.38 23.21
CA GLU A 82 -3.67 8.12 22.25
C GLU A 82 -2.43 7.33 21.85
N LYS A 83 -1.75 6.70 22.81
CA LYS A 83 -0.60 5.84 22.54
C LYS A 83 -0.94 4.66 21.64
N GLN A 84 -2.18 4.17 21.62
CA GLN A 84 -2.56 3.02 20.80
C GLN A 84 -3.16 3.43 19.45
N LEU A 85 -3.98 4.48 19.44
CA LEU A 85 -4.79 4.90 18.29
C LEU A 85 -4.22 6.13 17.56
N GLY A 86 -3.18 6.76 18.11
CA GLY A 86 -2.70 8.07 17.68
C GLY A 86 -3.61 9.20 18.17
N PRO A 87 -3.30 10.47 17.86
CA PRO A 87 -4.10 11.62 18.30
C PRO A 87 -5.58 11.50 17.93
N ASN A 88 -6.49 11.96 18.80
CA ASN A 88 -7.93 11.96 18.52
C ASN A 88 -8.38 13.00 17.48
N THR A 89 -7.47 13.87 17.04
CA THR A 89 -7.66 14.86 15.99
C THR A 89 -6.81 14.58 14.76
N SER A 90 -6.44 13.32 14.52
CA SER A 90 -5.63 12.94 13.36
C SER A 90 -6.06 11.56 12.86
N PHE A 91 -6.15 11.41 11.56
CA PHE A 91 -5.99 10.09 10.94
C PHE A 91 -4.56 9.61 11.20
N THR A 92 -4.26 8.33 11.00
CA THR A 92 -2.90 7.80 11.12
C THR A 92 -2.47 7.24 9.76
N ASN A 93 -1.18 7.27 9.46
CA ASN A 93 -0.65 6.66 8.25
C ASN A 93 -0.92 5.15 8.27
N HIS A 94 -1.34 4.62 7.11
CA HIS A 94 -1.41 3.19 6.84
C HIS A 94 -0.22 2.79 5.97
N GLY A 95 0.05 3.51 4.88
CA GLY A 95 1.23 3.30 4.07
C GLY A 95 1.28 4.14 2.79
N LEU A 96 2.28 3.84 1.96
CA LEU A 96 2.47 4.43 0.64
C LEU A 96 2.73 3.32 -0.38
N TRP A 97 1.77 3.08 -1.27
CA TRP A 97 1.73 1.87 -2.09
C TRP A 97 1.91 2.18 -3.58
N PRO A 98 2.77 1.44 -4.30
CA PRO A 98 2.90 1.56 -5.75
C PRO A 98 1.85 0.69 -6.46
N ASP A 99 0.73 1.29 -6.82
CA ASP A 99 -0.29 0.68 -7.67
C ASP A 99 0.13 0.76 -9.13
N ASN A 100 -0.26 -0.26 -9.88
CA ASN A 100 -0.04 -0.31 -11.31
C ASN A 100 -0.86 0.78 -12.02
N CYS A 101 -0.38 1.23 -13.18
CA CYS A 101 -1.10 2.18 -14.01
C CYS A 101 -2.49 1.70 -14.47
N ASP A 102 -2.79 0.40 -14.39
CA ASP A 102 -4.09 -0.20 -14.70
C ASP A 102 -5.04 -0.30 -13.50
N GLY A 103 -4.60 0.12 -12.30
CA GLY A 103 -5.34 0.05 -11.05
C GLY A 103 -5.22 -1.28 -10.28
N GLY A 104 -4.49 -2.27 -10.82
CA GLY A 104 -4.02 -3.41 -10.03
C GLY A 104 -2.80 -3.04 -9.18
N TYR A 105 -2.18 -4.01 -8.52
CA TYR A 105 -0.93 -3.75 -7.78
C TYR A 105 -0.02 -4.97 -7.68
N GLN A 106 1.26 -4.73 -7.38
CA GLN A 106 2.20 -5.81 -7.07
C GLN A 106 2.38 -5.91 -5.55
N GLN A 107 2.75 -7.09 -5.05
CA GLN A 107 2.98 -7.32 -3.63
C GLN A 107 4.20 -8.23 -3.42
N PHE A 108 5.01 -7.93 -2.41
CA PHE A 108 6.19 -8.72 -2.03
C PHE A 108 7.16 -8.94 -3.21
N CYS A 109 7.51 -7.86 -3.90
CA CYS A 109 8.21 -7.94 -5.19
C CYS A 109 9.68 -8.38 -5.11
N ASP A 110 10.32 -8.25 -3.95
CA ASP A 110 11.72 -8.59 -3.77
C ASP A 110 12.00 -9.17 -2.38
N ASN A 111 12.05 -10.50 -2.30
CA ASN A 111 12.33 -11.22 -1.06
C ASN A 111 13.74 -10.96 -0.51
N SER A 112 14.70 -10.59 -1.36
CA SER A 112 16.07 -10.34 -0.92
C SER A 112 16.23 -9.04 -0.13
N ARG A 113 15.23 -8.16 -0.25
CA ARG A 113 15.18 -6.85 0.40
C ARG A 113 14.24 -6.81 1.61
N GLN A 114 13.56 -7.92 1.92
CA GLN A 114 12.67 -7.96 3.08
C GLN A 114 13.42 -7.67 4.37
N ILE A 115 12.77 -6.94 5.26
CA ILE A 115 13.25 -6.58 6.59
C ILE A 115 12.42 -7.28 7.66
N ASP A 116 12.97 -7.34 8.87
CA ASP A 116 12.33 -7.89 10.05
C ASP A 116 12.49 -7.02 11.31
N ASP A 117 13.15 -5.86 11.19
CA ASP A 117 13.47 -4.97 12.30
C ASP A 117 13.67 -3.51 11.84
N VAL A 118 12.57 -2.76 11.80
CA VAL A 118 12.53 -1.32 11.50
C VAL A 118 13.07 -0.51 12.67
N TYR A 119 12.68 -0.89 13.90
CA TYR A 119 13.08 -0.18 15.12
C TYR A 119 14.60 -0.05 15.24
N ASN A 120 15.34 -1.16 15.17
CA ASN A 120 16.80 -1.10 15.32
C ASN A 120 17.49 -0.53 14.09
N LEU A 121 16.91 -0.69 12.89
CA LEU A 121 17.41 -0.06 11.67
C LEU A 121 17.40 1.47 11.83
N LEU A 122 16.25 2.05 12.18
CA LEU A 122 16.12 3.51 12.35
C LEU A 122 16.95 4.06 13.53
N LYS A 123 17.20 3.27 14.57
CA LYS A 123 18.11 3.64 15.67
C LYS A 123 19.61 3.44 15.37
N SER A 124 19.94 2.89 14.21
CA SER A 124 21.35 2.65 13.87
C SER A 124 22.11 3.96 13.71
N LYS A 125 23.43 3.92 13.92
CA LYS A 125 24.31 5.09 13.71
C LYS A 125 24.25 5.63 12.29
N GLN A 126 23.93 4.78 11.32
CA GLN A 126 23.80 5.17 9.91
C GLN A 126 22.70 6.22 9.69
N PHE A 127 21.64 6.22 10.52
CA PHE A 127 20.51 7.15 10.36
C PHE A 127 20.41 8.18 11.49
N ASN A 128 21.43 8.30 12.35
CA ASN A 128 21.43 9.25 13.46
C ASN A 128 22.74 10.06 13.50
N HIS A 129 23.21 10.47 12.32
CA HIS A 129 24.34 11.39 12.18
C HIS A 129 23.85 12.78 11.73
N GLU A 130 24.69 13.79 11.94
CA GLU A 130 24.40 15.15 11.48
C GLU A 130 24.31 15.21 9.95
N GLY A 131 23.39 16.04 9.43
CA GLY A 131 23.21 16.26 7.99
C GLY A 131 22.03 15.52 7.34
N LEU A 132 21.35 14.61 8.06
CA LEU A 132 20.09 14.02 7.60
C LEU A 132 18.93 15.02 7.75
N GLU A 133 17.98 15.01 6.82
CA GLU A 133 16.76 15.84 6.90
C GLU A 133 15.93 15.50 8.14
N ILE A 134 15.79 14.21 8.45
CA ILE A 134 15.12 13.69 9.65
C ILE A 134 15.98 12.56 10.22
N GLN A 135 16.42 12.67 11.47
CA GLN A 135 17.16 11.57 12.09
C GLN A 135 16.24 10.35 12.29
N GLY A 136 16.80 9.16 12.26
CA GLY A 136 16.04 7.91 12.34
C GLY A 136 15.30 7.75 13.67
N GLU A 137 15.86 8.21 14.79
CA GLU A 137 15.15 8.26 16.07
C GLU A 137 13.95 9.22 16.03
N GLU A 138 14.11 10.40 15.41
CA GLU A 138 13.01 11.35 15.24
C GLU A 138 11.91 10.80 14.31
N LEU A 139 12.31 10.17 13.20
CA LEU A 139 11.38 9.51 12.29
C LEU A 139 10.60 8.39 12.99
N LEU A 140 11.29 7.59 13.81
CA LEU A 140 10.67 6.53 14.59
C LEU A 140 9.68 7.08 15.63
N ASP A 141 9.97 8.22 16.26
CA ASP A 141 9.04 8.88 17.18
C ASP A 141 7.78 9.38 16.45
N ARG A 142 7.93 9.97 15.25
CA ARG A 142 6.81 10.36 14.39
C ARG A 142 5.97 9.14 13.98
N MET A 143 6.61 8.06 13.51
CA MET A 143 5.94 6.82 13.14
C MET A 143 5.22 6.19 14.35
N SER A 144 5.85 6.19 15.52
CA SER A 144 5.26 5.66 16.76
C SER A 144 3.99 6.41 17.17
N LYS A 145 3.90 7.70 16.84
CA LYS A 145 2.72 8.54 17.11
C LYS A 145 1.66 8.45 16.02
N LEU A 146 2.06 8.38 14.76
CA LEU A 146 1.19 8.64 13.61
C LEU A 146 1.05 7.47 12.63
N TRP A 147 1.82 6.39 12.74
CA TRP A 147 1.72 5.19 11.89
C TRP A 147 1.30 3.99 12.73
N LYS A 148 0.03 3.98 13.13
CA LYS A 148 -0.51 3.06 14.13
C LYS A 148 -1.07 1.80 13.49
N SER A 149 -1.05 0.73 14.28
CA SER A 149 -1.51 -0.60 13.89
C SER A 149 -2.84 -0.86 14.54
N ASN A 150 -3.80 -1.30 13.74
CA ASN A 150 -5.12 -1.72 14.19
C ASN A 150 -5.10 -3.00 15.06
N THR A 151 -3.95 -3.67 15.17
CA THR A 151 -3.75 -4.84 16.05
C THR A 151 -3.00 -4.51 17.35
N GLY A 152 -2.42 -3.31 17.46
CA GLY A 152 -1.54 -2.90 18.57
C GLY A 152 -0.07 -3.27 18.39
N ASP A 153 0.28 -4.02 17.34
CA ASP A 153 1.67 -4.31 16.98
C ASP A 153 2.09 -3.42 15.80
N HIS A 154 2.75 -2.29 16.12
CA HIS A 154 3.17 -1.28 15.14
C HIS A 154 4.39 -1.74 14.32
N GLU A 155 5.35 -2.40 14.96
CA GLU A 155 6.56 -2.90 14.30
C GLU A 155 6.21 -3.89 13.20
N SER A 156 5.34 -4.86 13.49
CA SER A 156 4.86 -5.82 12.49
C SER A 156 4.13 -5.14 11.33
N LEU A 157 3.41 -4.03 11.58
CA LEU A 157 2.79 -3.25 10.50
C LEU A 157 3.87 -2.59 9.65
N TRP A 158 4.85 -1.90 10.24
CA TRP A 158 5.89 -1.22 9.47
C TRP A 158 6.66 -2.20 8.60
N ILE A 159 7.05 -3.36 9.15
CA ILE A 159 7.67 -4.45 8.40
C ILE A 159 6.77 -4.91 7.25
N HIS A 160 5.47 -5.05 7.50
CA HIS A 160 4.50 -5.42 6.47
C HIS A 160 4.46 -4.41 5.32
N GLU A 161 4.36 -3.12 5.66
CA GLU A 161 4.29 -2.04 4.68
C GLU A 161 5.52 -2.01 3.78
N PHE A 162 6.71 -2.16 4.36
CA PHE A 162 7.93 -2.21 3.55
C PHE A 162 7.98 -3.48 2.69
N ASN A 163 7.83 -4.66 3.32
CA ASN A 163 8.00 -5.93 2.65
C ASN A 163 6.98 -6.16 1.53
N LYS A 164 5.73 -5.75 1.74
CA LYS A 164 4.65 -5.91 0.77
C LYS A 164 4.69 -4.85 -0.31
N HIS A 165 4.87 -3.58 0.06
CA HIS A 165 4.66 -2.45 -0.85
C HIS A 165 5.97 -1.80 -1.29
N ALA A 166 6.85 -1.41 -0.35
CA ALA A 166 8.09 -0.70 -0.70
C ALA A 166 9.07 -1.54 -1.53
N THR A 167 9.08 -2.88 -1.35
CA THR A 167 9.90 -3.77 -2.20
C THR A 167 9.50 -3.72 -3.68
N CYS A 168 8.31 -3.21 -3.99
CA CYS A 168 7.80 -3.02 -5.35
C CYS A 168 8.16 -1.67 -5.98
N ILE A 169 8.74 -0.73 -5.22
CA ILE A 169 9.23 0.57 -5.71
C ILE A 169 10.62 0.35 -6.31
N LYS A 170 10.76 0.51 -7.62
CA LYS A 170 12.00 0.18 -8.35
C LYS A 170 13.11 1.20 -8.11
N THR A 171 12.78 2.47 -7.96
CA THR A 171 13.74 3.56 -7.77
C THR A 171 14.34 3.56 -6.36
N LEU A 172 13.80 2.74 -5.43
CA LEU A 172 14.38 2.45 -4.11
C LEU A 172 15.37 1.27 -4.13
N LYS A 173 15.66 0.67 -5.29
CA LYS A 173 16.59 -0.46 -5.35
C LYS A 173 18.03 -0.03 -5.06
N PRO A 174 18.84 -0.87 -4.40
CA PRO A 174 20.24 -0.57 -4.09
C PRO A 174 21.08 -0.13 -5.29
N GLN A 175 20.78 -0.63 -6.49
CA GLN A 175 21.47 -0.25 -7.73
C GLN A 175 21.30 1.24 -8.07
N CYS A 176 20.16 1.85 -7.72
CA CYS A 176 19.91 3.26 -7.97
C CYS A 176 20.78 4.16 -7.08
N TYR A 177 20.96 3.78 -5.82
CA TYR A 177 21.89 4.45 -4.92
C TYR A 177 23.34 4.32 -5.39
N ALA A 178 23.78 3.11 -5.75
CA ALA A 178 25.11 2.88 -6.28
C ALA A 178 25.41 3.74 -7.53
N ARG A 179 24.41 3.88 -8.43
CA ARG A 179 24.48 4.77 -9.59
C ARG A 179 24.66 6.23 -9.19
N TRP A 180 23.84 6.76 -8.29
CA TRP A 180 23.91 8.17 -7.92
C TRP A 180 25.17 8.51 -7.12
N ASP A 181 25.71 7.57 -6.36
CA ASP A 181 27.01 7.72 -5.69
C ASP A 181 28.21 7.59 -6.66
N GLY A 182 27.96 7.29 -7.95
CA GLY A 182 28.98 7.25 -9.00
C GLY A 182 29.78 5.94 -9.08
N ASP A 183 29.33 4.88 -8.39
CA ASP A 183 29.97 3.56 -8.39
C ASP A 183 28.92 2.45 -8.55
N GLU A 184 28.44 2.27 -9.79
CA GLU A 184 27.39 1.29 -10.13
C GLU A 184 27.74 -0.17 -9.75
N ALA A 185 29.03 -0.49 -9.61
CA ALA A 185 29.48 -1.83 -9.23
C ALA A 185 29.33 -2.11 -7.73
N LYS A 186 29.19 -1.06 -6.91
CA LYS A 186 29.18 -1.16 -5.44
C LYS A 186 27.75 -1.31 -4.89
N VAL A 187 27.10 -2.43 -5.18
CA VAL A 187 25.79 -2.73 -4.58
C VAL A 187 25.99 -3.32 -3.18
N THR A 188 25.58 -2.60 -2.13
CA THR A 188 25.77 -3.00 -0.72
C THR A 188 24.45 -3.15 0.02
N ASP A 189 24.51 -3.86 1.16
CA ASP A 189 23.41 -3.92 2.13
C ASP A 189 23.08 -2.54 2.73
N ASP A 190 24.08 -1.66 2.86
CA ASP A 190 23.86 -0.30 3.38
C ASP A 190 22.94 0.54 2.47
N TYR A 191 23.00 0.32 1.15
CA TYR A 191 22.03 0.92 0.21
C TYR A 191 20.64 0.32 0.34
N ASN A 192 20.52 -0.97 0.68
CA ASN A 192 19.22 -1.54 0.98
C ASN A 192 18.63 -0.89 2.25
N LYS A 193 19.42 -0.75 3.32
CA LYS A 193 19.00 -0.04 4.55
C LYS A 193 18.63 1.42 4.25
N LYS A 194 19.37 2.11 3.40
CA LYS A 194 19.06 3.49 2.99
C LYS A 194 17.71 3.56 2.27
N GLY A 195 17.42 2.60 1.38
CA GLY A 195 16.09 2.44 0.77
C GLY A 195 14.96 2.22 1.77
N VAL A 196 15.22 1.51 2.87
CA VAL A 196 14.25 1.34 3.98
C VAL A 196 13.99 2.67 4.69
N TYR A 197 15.05 3.38 5.09
CA TYR A 197 14.95 4.70 5.72
C TYR A 197 14.20 5.69 4.82
N ASP A 198 14.58 5.78 3.54
CA ASP A 198 13.98 6.73 2.59
C ASP A 198 12.49 6.44 2.35
N TYR A 199 12.09 5.17 2.29
CA TYR A 199 10.67 4.80 2.19
C TYR A 199 9.86 5.40 3.35
N TYR A 200 10.29 5.17 4.59
CA TYR A 200 9.54 5.67 5.75
C TYR A 200 9.56 7.19 5.85
N ARG A 201 10.71 7.82 5.57
CA ARG A 201 10.85 9.28 5.56
C ARG A 201 9.87 9.92 4.56
N ILE A 202 9.89 9.43 3.31
CA ILE A 202 9.05 9.96 2.22
C ILE A 202 7.57 9.68 2.48
N ALA A 203 7.24 8.45 2.91
CA ALA A 203 5.86 8.08 3.22
C ALA A 203 5.27 8.95 4.34
N MET A 204 6.04 9.18 5.42
CA MET A 204 5.61 10.06 6.51
C MET A 204 5.50 11.52 6.08
N LYS A 205 6.44 12.03 5.29
CA LYS A 205 6.39 13.41 4.78
C LYS A 205 5.18 13.66 3.87
N LEU A 206 4.88 12.72 2.96
CA LEU A 206 3.67 12.80 2.12
C LEU A 206 2.40 12.71 2.98
N TYR A 207 2.34 11.79 3.93
CA TYR A 207 1.22 11.68 4.87
C TYR A 207 1.00 12.98 5.67
N GLU A 208 2.06 13.58 6.23
CA GLU A 208 1.98 14.81 7.02
C GLU A 208 1.49 16.02 6.19
N SER A 209 1.65 15.98 4.86
CA SER A 209 1.09 16.99 3.95
C SER A 209 -0.42 16.85 3.69
N LEU A 210 -1.02 15.74 4.10
CA LEU A 210 -2.40 15.35 3.80
C LEU A 210 -3.25 15.22 5.07
N ASP A 211 -3.61 16.35 5.69
CA ASP A 211 -4.41 16.38 6.92
C ASP A 211 -5.91 16.10 6.66
N SER A 212 -6.26 14.82 6.59
CA SER A 212 -7.65 14.37 6.39
C SER A 212 -8.59 14.82 7.51
N PHE A 213 -8.12 14.88 8.76
CA PHE A 213 -8.98 15.28 9.88
C PHE A 213 -9.39 16.74 9.71
N LYS A 214 -8.41 17.61 9.43
CA LYS A 214 -8.64 19.03 9.20
C LYS A 214 -9.53 19.28 7.99
N ALA A 215 -9.31 18.55 6.89
CA ALA A 215 -10.14 18.64 5.69
C ALA A 215 -11.62 18.36 5.96
N LEU A 216 -11.90 17.35 6.80
CA LEU A 216 -13.26 17.00 7.23
C LEU A 216 -13.82 18.04 8.22
N GLU A 217 -13.03 18.45 9.21
CA GLU A 217 -13.42 19.43 10.23
C GLU A 217 -13.80 20.79 9.61
N ASP A 218 -13.02 21.28 8.64
CA ASP A 218 -13.27 22.54 7.93
C ASP A 218 -14.60 22.54 7.15
N ASN A 219 -15.11 21.35 6.85
CA ASN A 219 -16.40 21.15 6.19
C ASN A 219 -17.51 20.73 7.18
N GLY A 220 -17.28 20.88 8.49
CA GLY A 220 -18.26 20.58 9.54
C GLY A 220 -18.48 19.08 9.77
N ILE A 221 -17.55 18.23 9.32
CA ILE A 221 -17.53 16.79 9.50
C ILE A 221 -16.59 16.46 10.66
N THR A 222 -17.14 16.46 11.87
CA THR A 222 -16.40 16.16 13.11
C THR A 222 -16.83 14.83 13.70
N PRO A 223 -15.98 14.19 14.54
CA PRO A 223 -16.33 12.92 15.15
C PRO A 223 -17.61 13.01 16.00
N SER A 224 -18.51 12.05 15.83
CA SER A 224 -19.79 12.00 16.54
C SER A 224 -20.31 10.56 16.71
N THR A 225 -21.01 10.31 17.81
CA THR A 225 -21.73 9.06 18.05
C THR A 225 -23.18 9.10 17.57
N THR A 226 -23.69 10.28 17.18
CA THR A 226 -25.09 10.51 16.83
C THR A 226 -25.28 11.17 15.48
N LYS A 227 -24.36 12.06 15.07
CA LYS A 227 -24.37 12.68 13.76
C LYS A 227 -23.75 11.71 12.75
N SER A 228 -24.41 11.62 11.60
CA SER A 228 -23.93 10.87 10.44
C SER A 228 -23.80 11.79 9.24
N TYR A 229 -23.10 11.32 8.22
CA TYR A 229 -22.74 12.07 7.03
C TYR A 229 -23.08 11.29 5.77
N THR A 230 -23.22 12.02 4.68
CA THR A 230 -23.39 11.44 3.34
C THR A 230 -22.03 11.21 2.69
N ARG A 231 -22.01 10.28 1.72
CA ARG A 231 -20.82 10.01 0.91
C ARG A 231 -20.36 11.25 0.14
N ASP A 232 -21.31 12.07 -0.31
CA ASP A 232 -21.04 13.28 -1.08
C ASP A 232 -20.42 14.39 -0.21
N GLU A 233 -20.88 14.55 1.05
CA GLU A 233 -20.27 15.49 2.01
C GLU A 233 -18.81 15.14 2.28
N ILE A 234 -18.52 13.87 2.58
CA ILE A 234 -17.15 13.39 2.83
C ILE A 234 -16.29 13.55 1.57
N SER A 235 -16.79 13.12 0.41
CA SER A 235 -16.06 13.22 -0.85
C SER A 235 -15.70 14.67 -1.20
N LYS A 236 -16.65 15.60 -1.04
CA LYS A 236 -16.43 17.02 -1.28
C LYS A 236 -15.40 17.62 -0.33
N ALA A 237 -15.50 17.30 0.96
CA ALA A 237 -14.57 17.78 1.97
C ALA A 237 -13.12 17.37 1.65
N LEU A 238 -12.89 16.07 1.42
CA LEU A 238 -11.56 15.55 1.09
C LEU A 238 -11.03 16.09 -0.25
N SER A 239 -11.89 16.18 -1.28
CA SER A 239 -11.47 16.70 -2.58
C SER A 239 -11.05 18.18 -2.50
N SER A 240 -11.70 18.96 -1.64
CA SER A 240 -11.36 20.39 -1.48
C SER A 240 -9.96 20.61 -0.91
N ALA A 241 -9.49 19.71 -0.04
CA ALA A 241 -8.15 19.75 0.52
C ALA A 241 -7.09 19.06 -0.36
N PHE A 242 -7.51 18.40 -1.45
CA PHE A 242 -6.65 17.63 -2.33
C PHE A 242 -6.69 18.13 -3.78
N ASN A 243 -6.55 19.45 -3.96
CA ASN A 243 -6.49 20.11 -5.27
C ASN A 243 -7.68 19.79 -6.19
N GLY A 244 -8.86 19.58 -5.60
CA GLY A 244 -10.09 19.22 -6.32
C GLY A 244 -10.13 17.78 -6.84
N LYS A 245 -9.13 16.95 -6.50
CA LYS A 245 -9.05 15.55 -6.93
C LYS A 245 -9.89 14.65 -6.03
N LYS A 246 -10.57 13.68 -6.64
CA LYS A 246 -11.38 12.71 -5.93
C LYS A 246 -10.49 11.75 -5.15
N THR A 247 -10.78 11.61 -3.85
CA THR A 247 -10.15 10.61 -2.99
C THR A 247 -11.01 9.33 -2.94
N PHE A 248 -10.37 8.19 -2.68
CA PHE A 248 -11.09 6.99 -2.29
C PHE A 248 -11.20 6.96 -0.77
N PHE A 249 -12.31 6.46 -0.25
CA PHE A 249 -12.45 6.19 1.18
C PHE A 249 -13.35 4.99 1.39
N LYS A 250 -13.18 4.32 2.53
CA LYS A 250 -13.92 3.10 2.85
C LYS A 250 -14.48 3.13 4.26
N CYS A 251 -15.58 2.41 4.41
CA CYS A 251 -16.28 2.24 5.67
C CYS A 251 -16.08 0.82 6.17
N ASP A 252 -16.01 0.68 7.48
CA ASP A 252 -16.05 -0.62 8.13
C ASP A 252 -17.50 -1.16 8.20
N ARG A 253 -17.64 -2.36 8.79
CA ARG A 253 -18.93 -3.03 8.97
C ARG A 253 -19.95 -2.26 9.82
N ASN A 254 -19.52 -1.30 10.62
CA ASN A 254 -20.36 -0.44 11.45
C ASN A 254 -20.74 0.86 10.72
N ARG A 255 -20.47 0.96 9.41
CA ARG A 255 -20.60 2.20 8.62
C ARG A 255 -19.66 3.31 9.11
N GLY A 256 -18.63 2.97 9.91
CA GLY A 256 -17.63 3.90 10.37
C GLY A 256 -16.66 4.22 9.24
N LEU A 257 -16.43 5.50 8.94
CA LEU A 257 -15.34 5.94 8.07
C LEU A 257 -14.02 5.39 8.64
N ASN A 258 -13.27 4.64 7.84
CA ASN A 258 -12.15 3.84 8.33
C ASN A 258 -10.85 4.06 7.56
N GLU A 259 -10.87 4.21 6.23
CA GLU A 259 -9.67 4.56 5.49
C GLU A 259 -9.93 5.62 4.42
N ILE A 260 -8.89 6.38 4.11
CA ILE A 260 -8.84 7.39 3.04
C ILE A 260 -7.57 7.19 2.24
N TRP A 261 -7.68 7.16 0.92
CA TRP A 261 -6.57 6.94 0.00
C TRP A 261 -6.45 8.10 -0.99
N TYR A 262 -5.23 8.64 -1.09
CA TYR A 262 -4.84 9.75 -1.94
C TYR A 262 -3.90 9.26 -3.04
N TYR A 263 -4.19 9.60 -4.29
CA TYR A 263 -3.50 9.05 -5.45
C TYR A 263 -2.61 10.10 -6.09
N HIS A 264 -1.38 9.69 -6.42
CA HIS A 264 -0.38 10.55 -7.02
C HIS A 264 0.30 9.85 -8.20
N LEU A 265 0.71 10.62 -9.19
CA LEU A 265 1.74 10.22 -10.13
C LEU A 265 3.09 10.78 -9.65
N LEU A 266 4.17 10.15 -10.06
CA LEU A 266 5.53 10.62 -9.79
C LEU A 266 6.12 11.26 -11.04
N GLN A 267 6.94 12.30 -10.85
CA GLN A 267 7.86 12.78 -11.86
C GLN A 267 9.30 12.45 -11.45
N GLY A 268 9.95 11.54 -12.16
CA GLY A 268 11.31 11.11 -11.82
C GLY A 268 11.35 9.96 -10.82
N SER A 269 12.39 9.94 -9.97
CA SER A 269 12.58 8.95 -8.91
C SER A 269 11.63 9.19 -7.73
N PHE A 270 11.24 8.13 -7.02
CA PHE A 270 10.59 8.24 -5.71
C PHE A 270 11.40 9.13 -4.73
N LEU A 271 12.73 9.11 -4.82
CA LEU A 271 13.62 9.95 -3.98
C LEU A 271 13.56 11.44 -4.34
N GLY A 272 13.01 11.80 -5.50
CA GLY A 272 12.78 13.18 -5.89
C GLY A 272 11.56 13.80 -5.22
N GLU A 273 10.66 12.97 -4.66
CA GLU A 273 9.45 13.43 -3.93
C GLU A 273 8.50 14.32 -4.74
N GLU A 274 8.58 14.28 -6.07
CA GLU A 274 7.70 15.05 -6.97
C GLU A 274 6.39 14.31 -7.20
N PHE A 275 5.50 14.37 -6.21
CA PHE A 275 4.16 13.76 -6.24
C PHE A 275 3.12 14.72 -6.84
N HIS A 276 2.39 14.25 -7.85
CA HIS A 276 1.32 14.99 -8.52
C HIS A 276 -0.04 14.35 -8.26
N ALA A 277 -0.91 15.05 -7.53
CA ALA A 277 -2.24 14.58 -7.20
C ALA A 277 -3.09 14.25 -8.45
N ILE A 278 -3.74 13.10 -8.43
CA ILE A 278 -4.71 12.65 -9.44
C ILE A 278 -6.01 12.19 -8.79
N ASP A 279 -7.06 12.03 -9.60
CA ASP A 279 -8.29 11.40 -9.15
C ASP A 279 -8.02 9.92 -8.80
N ALA A 280 -8.73 9.43 -7.79
CA ALA A 280 -8.70 8.02 -7.41
C ALA A 280 -9.01 7.09 -8.60
N ILE A 281 -8.24 6.02 -8.70
CA ILE A 281 -8.38 4.99 -9.72
C ILE A 281 -9.17 3.81 -9.13
N GLY A 282 -10.11 3.25 -9.89
CA GLY A 282 -10.86 2.04 -9.49
C GLY A 282 -12.25 2.30 -8.88
N ALA A 283 -12.81 1.26 -8.27
CA ALA A 283 -14.24 1.22 -7.88
C ALA A 283 -14.59 2.23 -6.78
N TYR A 284 -15.79 2.79 -6.91
CA TYR A 284 -16.37 3.77 -6.00
C TYR A 284 -16.60 3.15 -4.60
N SER A 285 -16.14 3.85 -3.56
CA SER A 285 -16.26 3.56 -2.11
C SER A 285 -17.29 2.49 -1.70
N ASN A 286 -16.90 1.59 -0.78
CA ASN A 286 -17.85 0.65 -0.14
C ASN A 286 -18.77 1.32 0.90
N CYS A 287 -18.62 2.63 1.17
CA CYS A 287 -19.49 3.36 2.07
C CYS A 287 -20.91 3.50 1.49
N PRO A 288 -21.95 3.43 2.33
CA PRO A 288 -23.32 3.73 1.94
C PRO A 288 -23.46 5.19 1.45
N ALA A 289 -24.52 5.49 0.69
CA ALA A 289 -24.76 6.85 0.20
C ALA A 289 -24.99 7.86 1.34
N ASP A 290 -25.61 7.43 2.43
CA ASP A 290 -25.89 8.22 3.63
C ASP A 290 -25.54 7.44 4.91
N GLY A 291 -25.72 8.08 6.06
CA GLY A 291 -25.58 7.48 7.38
C GLY A 291 -24.19 6.92 7.68
N ILE A 292 -23.14 7.49 7.07
CA ILE A 292 -21.75 7.19 7.39
C ILE A 292 -21.43 7.81 8.75
N MET A 293 -20.84 7.03 9.64
CA MET A 293 -20.45 7.49 10.97
C MET A 293 -18.98 7.88 10.98
N PHE A 294 -18.65 9.05 11.52
CA PHE A 294 -17.28 9.40 11.86
C PHE A 294 -17.14 9.26 13.37
N TYR A 295 -16.85 8.05 13.87
CA TYR A 295 -16.89 7.80 15.31
C TYR A 295 -15.70 8.47 16.04
N PRO A 296 -15.89 9.02 17.26
CA PRO A 296 -14.77 9.49 18.07
C PRO A 296 -13.82 8.33 18.40
N LYS A 297 -12.51 8.59 18.41
CA LYS A 297 -11.54 7.60 18.89
C LYS A 297 -11.80 7.25 20.36
N GLY A 298 -11.61 5.98 20.71
CA GLY A 298 -12.02 5.40 22.00
C GLY A 298 -13.46 4.87 22.02
N TYR A 299 -14.27 5.11 20.98
CA TYR A 299 -15.65 4.62 20.91
C TYR A 299 -15.74 3.16 20.42
N ARG A 300 -16.70 2.42 20.98
CA ARG A 300 -17.08 1.08 20.51
C ARG A 300 -18.58 1.03 20.22
N PRO A 301 -19.00 0.92 18.94
CA PRO A 301 -20.41 0.81 18.57
C PRO A 301 -21.09 -0.41 19.23
N GLY A 302 -22.32 -0.20 19.72
CA GLY A 302 -23.07 -1.20 20.48
C GLY A 302 -23.75 -2.29 19.62
N SER A 303 -23.36 -3.54 19.88
CA SER A 303 -24.00 -4.86 19.63
C SER A 303 -24.26 -5.37 18.20
N GLY A 304 -23.55 -6.47 17.87
CA GLY A 304 -23.83 -7.39 16.77
C GLY A 304 -22.71 -8.40 16.56
N GLY A 305 -22.40 -9.22 17.57
CA GLY A 305 -21.38 -10.27 17.49
C GLY A 305 -19.95 -9.76 17.72
N GLN A 306 -19.45 -10.00 18.92
CA GLN A 306 -18.00 -10.14 19.13
C GLN A 306 -17.48 -11.17 18.11
N PRO A 307 -16.42 -10.89 17.33
CA PRO A 307 -15.57 -11.98 16.89
C PRO A 307 -15.16 -12.72 18.16
N GLY A 308 -15.51 -14.01 18.26
CA GLY A 308 -15.12 -14.87 19.37
C GLY A 308 -13.64 -14.73 19.70
N ARG A 309 -13.25 -15.02 20.94
CA ARG A 309 -11.85 -15.07 21.41
C ARG A 309 -10.91 -15.54 20.27
N PRO A 310 -9.68 -15.02 20.11
CA PRO A 310 -8.62 -15.85 19.55
C PRO A 310 -8.35 -16.93 20.60
N GLY A 311 -9.20 -17.96 20.61
CA GLY A 311 -8.91 -19.19 21.31
C GLY A 311 -7.91 -19.94 20.44
N ASN A 312 -6.70 -20.14 20.95
CA ASN A 312 -5.67 -21.07 20.48
C ASN A 312 -5.76 -21.49 19.00
N GLY A 313 -5.02 -20.77 18.16
CA GLY A 313 -4.71 -21.17 16.79
C GLY A 313 -5.61 -20.51 15.74
N ASN A 314 -4.97 -19.88 14.78
CA ASN A 314 -5.50 -19.20 13.58
C ASN A 314 -6.35 -20.15 12.68
N ARG A 315 -7.48 -20.68 13.16
CA ARG A 315 -8.37 -21.51 12.32
C ARG A 315 -9.21 -20.58 11.45
N GLY A 316 -8.71 -20.35 10.23
CA GLY A 316 -9.45 -19.65 9.18
C GLY A 316 -10.78 -20.33 8.84
N THR A 317 -11.59 -19.66 8.03
CA THR A 317 -12.83 -20.27 7.52
C THR A 317 -12.47 -21.38 6.55
N ARG A 318 -12.94 -22.61 6.80
CA ARG A 318 -12.68 -23.73 5.90
C ARG A 318 -13.62 -23.69 4.71
N GLY A 319 -13.12 -24.05 3.53
CA GLY A 319 -13.89 -24.08 2.30
C GLY A 319 -13.22 -24.86 1.18
N ILE A 320 -13.91 -24.91 0.05
CA ILE A 320 -13.39 -25.41 -1.24
C ILE A 320 -13.44 -24.26 -2.26
N ILE A 321 -12.62 -24.32 -3.30
CA ILE A 321 -12.60 -23.29 -4.34
C ILE A 321 -13.12 -23.88 -5.64
N ARG A 322 -14.24 -23.36 -6.13
CA ARG A 322 -14.82 -23.74 -7.43
C ARG A 322 -14.45 -22.72 -8.49
N VAL A 323 -14.31 -23.20 -9.72
CA VAL A 323 -14.05 -22.37 -10.90
C VAL A 323 -15.40 -22.00 -11.53
N SER A 324 -15.67 -20.71 -11.78
CA SER A 324 -16.90 -20.30 -12.47
C SER A 324 -16.84 -20.59 -13.96
N GLY A 325 -17.97 -20.89 -14.58
CA GLY A 325 -18.07 -21.07 -16.04
C GLY A 325 -17.54 -22.42 -16.54
N PHE A 326 -16.80 -23.15 -15.72
CA PHE A 326 -16.22 -24.44 -16.07
C PHE A 326 -16.43 -25.49 -14.97
N GLN A 327 -16.26 -26.77 -15.31
CA GLN A 327 -16.32 -27.84 -14.32
C GLN A 327 -15.03 -27.92 -13.51
N GLY A 328 -15.14 -28.30 -12.24
CA GLY A 328 -13.99 -28.61 -11.39
C GLY A 328 -13.73 -27.64 -10.26
N SER A 329 -12.52 -27.74 -9.72
CA SER A 329 -12.11 -27.02 -8.51
C SER A 329 -10.60 -26.82 -8.47
N ILE A 330 -10.18 -25.85 -7.67
CA ILE A 330 -8.77 -25.71 -7.31
C ILE A 330 -8.40 -26.82 -6.33
N ILE A 331 -7.26 -27.45 -6.58
CA ILE A 331 -6.72 -28.56 -5.79
C ILE A 331 -5.55 -28.09 -4.93
N ARG A 332 -5.08 -28.98 -4.04
CA ARG A 332 -4.20 -28.62 -2.90
C ARG A 332 -2.97 -27.79 -3.28
N ASN A 333 -2.41 -27.94 -4.47
CA ASN A 333 -1.22 -27.23 -4.93
C ASN A 333 -1.51 -25.89 -5.62
N GLY A 334 -2.78 -25.46 -5.72
CA GLY A 334 -3.17 -24.19 -6.37
C GLY A 334 -3.63 -24.34 -7.82
N HIS A 335 -3.56 -25.54 -8.39
CA HIS A 335 -3.94 -25.79 -9.78
C HIS A 335 -5.42 -26.15 -9.94
N TRP A 336 -5.95 -26.08 -11.15
CA TRP A 336 -7.33 -26.48 -11.48
C TRP A 336 -7.39 -27.92 -12.00
N MET A 337 -8.34 -28.71 -11.50
CA MET A 337 -8.76 -29.97 -12.11
C MET A 337 -10.26 -29.97 -12.38
N SER A 338 -10.66 -30.54 -13.53
CA SER A 338 -12.07 -30.65 -13.95
C SER A 338 -12.86 -31.72 -13.19
N GLY A 339 -12.18 -32.73 -12.63
CA GLY A 339 -12.79 -33.81 -11.86
C GLY A 339 -11.97 -34.20 -10.62
N GLY A 340 -12.62 -34.95 -9.71
CA GLY A 340 -12.04 -35.40 -8.44
C GLY A 340 -12.58 -34.66 -7.22
N THR A 341 -12.12 -35.06 -6.02
CA THR A 341 -12.53 -34.43 -4.76
C THR A 341 -11.85 -33.07 -4.60
N PRO A 342 -12.61 -31.98 -4.40
CA PRO A 342 -12.05 -30.66 -4.14
C PRO A 342 -11.11 -30.68 -2.93
N ALA A 343 -10.05 -29.87 -2.97
CA ALA A 343 -9.19 -29.70 -1.82
C ALA A 343 -9.81 -28.73 -0.81
N ASN A 344 -9.56 -28.98 0.47
CA ASN A 344 -9.90 -28.05 1.53
C ASN A 344 -8.87 -26.94 1.60
N PHE A 345 -9.35 -25.72 1.77
CA PHE A 345 -8.58 -24.52 2.03
C PHE A 345 -9.10 -23.83 3.29
N ASP A 346 -8.19 -23.23 4.04
CA ASP A 346 -8.52 -22.34 5.14
C ASP A 346 -8.28 -20.89 4.66
N LEU A 347 -9.32 -20.07 4.72
CA LEU A 347 -9.29 -18.63 4.46
C LEU A 347 -9.08 -17.91 5.80
N ILE A 348 -7.86 -17.47 6.04
CA ILE A 348 -7.37 -16.95 7.32
C ILE A 348 -7.25 -15.43 7.20
N LYS A 349 -7.80 -14.67 8.15
CA LYS A 349 -7.60 -13.21 8.16
C LYS A 349 -6.12 -12.88 8.33
N ALA A 350 -5.58 -12.06 7.43
CA ALA A 350 -4.23 -11.55 7.59
C ALA A 350 -4.21 -10.37 8.61
N PRO A 351 -3.08 -10.13 9.30
CA PRO A 351 -3.03 -9.18 10.42
C PRO A 351 -3.46 -7.75 10.06
N PHE A 352 -3.12 -7.27 8.86
CA PHE A 352 -3.30 -5.88 8.43
C PHE A 352 -4.32 -5.73 7.30
N GLY A 353 -5.27 -6.66 7.20
CA GLY A 353 -6.30 -6.68 6.16
C GLY A 353 -6.10 -7.82 5.14
N ASN A 354 -7.12 -8.06 4.32
CA ASN A 354 -7.20 -9.18 3.37
C ASN A 354 -7.05 -10.56 4.05
N PHE A 355 -6.84 -11.60 3.25
CA PHE A 355 -6.81 -12.98 3.72
C PHE A 355 -5.60 -13.74 3.20
N HIS A 356 -5.03 -14.57 4.06
CA HIS A 356 -4.19 -15.67 3.63
C HIS A 356 -5.05 -16.86 3.22
N LEU A 357 -4.73 -17.43 2.07
CA LEU A 357 -5.31 -18.69 1.62
C LEU A 357 -4.31 -19.82 1.89
N LYS A 358 -4.73 -20.87 2.59
CA LYS A 358 -3.87 -21.99 2.96
C LYS A 358 -4.50 -23.33 2.62
N SER A 359 -3.74 -24.20 1.98
CA SER A 359 -4.09 -25.62 1.83
C SER A 359 -3.25 -26.47 2.78
N ARG A 360 -3.47 -27.79 2.76
CA ARG A 360 -2.61 -28.73 3.51
C ARG A 360 -1.14 -28.75 3.05
N THR A 361 -0.82 -28.22 1.87
CA THR A 361 0.56 -28.19 1.34
C THR A 361 1.28 -26.87 1.64
N GLY A 362 0.58 -25.84 2.09
CA GLY A 362 1.17 -24.55 2.45
C GLY A 362 0.23 -23.38 2.18
N TYR A 363 0.75 -22.17 2.41
CA TYR A 363 0.08 -20.94 1.99
C TYR A 363 0.16 -20.77 0.47
N CYS A 364 -0.81 -20.04 -0.07
CA CYS A 364 -0.95 -19.82 -1.50
C CYS A 364 -0.40 -18.47 -1.94
N GLY A 365 0.01 -18.38 -3.20
CA GLY A 365 0.43 -17.15 -3.86
C GLY A 365 1.03 -17.42 -5.24
N PRO A 366 1.32 -16.37 -6.03
CA PRO A 366 1.94 -16.52 -7.34
C PRO A 366 3.38 -17.01 -7.21
N ASP A 367 3.85 -17.80 -8.18
CA ASP A 367 5.22 -18.32 -8.20
C ASP A 367 5.93 -18.04 -9.52
N ASN A 368 7.06 -17.35 -9.43
CA ASN A 368 7.85 -16.95 -10.59
C ASN A 368 8.34 -18.15 -11.41
N ARG A 369 8.56 -19.32 -10.78
CA ARG A 369 9.00 -20.55 -11.50
C ARG A 369 7.90 -21.12 -12.40
N HIS A 370 6.65 -20.73 -12.19
CA HIS A 370 5.50 -21.16 -12.96
C HIS A 370 4.81 -19.96 -13.63
N ASN A 371 5.58 -18.97 -14.08
CA ASN A 371 5.06 -17.76 -14.74
C ASN A 371 3.97 -17.06 -13.93
N ASN A 372 4.17 -16.92 -12.62
CA ASN A 372 3.24 -16.31 -11.67
C ASN A 372 1.91 -17.08 -11.49
N ALA A 373 1.85 -18.36 -11.87
CA ALA A 373 0.71 -19.21 -11.54
C ALA A 373 0.50 -19.31 -10.03
N LEU A 374 -0.76 -19.46 -9.63
CA LEU A 374 -1.17 -19.75 -8.28
C LEU A 374 -0.61 -21.10 -7.83
N VAL A 375 0.23 -21.08 -6.80
CA VAL A 375 0.71 -22.29 -6.11
C VAL A 375 0.40 -22.22 -4.63
N CYS A 376 0.25 -23.39 -3.98
CA CYS A 376 -0.03 -23.50 -2.55
C CYS A 376 1.01 -24.39 -1.83
N ASN A 377 2.24 -23.90 -1.72
CA ASN A 377 3.36 -24.58 -1.07
C ASN A 377 4.28 -23.60 -0.33
N LYS A 378 3.80 -22.38 -0.04
CA LYS A 378 4.60 -21.30 0.52
C LYS A 378 4.54 -21.29 2.06
N GLY A 379 5.59 -20.76 2.68
CA GLY A 379 5.58 -20.35 4.08
C GLY A 379 4.80 -19.04 4.27
N VAL A 380 4.45 -18.71 5.52
CA VAL A 380 3.66 -17.50 5.82
C VAL A 380 4.35 -16.20 5.38
N GLY A 381 5.68 -16.11 5.52
CA GLY A 381 6.45 -14.91 5.12
C GLY A 381 6.49 -14.65 3.60
N ASN A 382 6.12 -15.65 2.78
CA ASN A 382 6.05 -15.54 1.32
C ASN A 382 4.61 -15.72 0.81
N ALA A 383 3.62 -15.76 1.70
CA ALA A 383 2.23 -15.96 1.34
C ALA A 383 1.69 -14.69 0.68
N ALA A 384 0.92 -14.85 -0.40
CA ALA A 384 0.15 -13.73 -0.93
C ALA A 384 -1.01 -13.38 0.01
N GLN A 385 -1.46 -12.13 -0.09
CA GLN A 385 -2.72 -11.70 0.47
C GLN A 385 -3.78 -11.61 -0.63
N PHE A 386 -4.91 -12.26 -0.39
CA PHE A 386 -6.06 -12.36 -1.28
C PHE A 386 -7.20 -11.48 -0.78
N GLU A 387 -7.83 -10.76 -1.68
CA GLU A 387 -9.11 -10.11 -1.44
C GLU A 387 -10.25 -11.15 -1.40
N TYR A 388 -11.30 -10.88 -0.65
CA TYR A 388 -12.47 -11.74 -0.58
C TYR A 388 -13.75 -10.91 -0.62
N ASP A 389 -14.53 -11.08 -1.68
CA ASP A 389 -15.87 -10.50 -1.79
C ASP A 389 -16.82 -11.37 -0.95
N GLU A 390 -17.19 -10.91 0.25
CA GLU A 390 -18.07 -11.66 1.14
C GLU A 390 -19.47 -11.89 0.55
N SER A 391 -19.93 -10.99 -0.32
CA SER A 391 -21.28 -11.04 -0.92
C SER A 391 -21.38 -12.09 -2.02
N LYS A 392 -20.33 -12.21 -2.85
CA LYS A 392 -20.30 -13.15 -3.98
C LYS A 392 -19.53 -14.43 -3.68
N GLY A 393 -18.66 -14.41 -2.67
CA GLY A 393 -17.75 -15.48 -2.32
C GLY A 393 -16.55 -15.58 -3.26
N TYR A 394 -16.17 -14.50 -3.96
CA TYR A 394 -15.07 -14.52 -4.92
C TYR A 394 -13.74 -14.17 -4.25
N LEU A 395 -12.68 -14.86 -4.67
CA LEU A 395 -11.30 -14.55 -4.30
C LEU A 395 -10.70 -13.63 -5.36
N GLY A 396 -10.10 -12.55 -4.90
CA GLY A 396 -9.26 -11.67 -5.70
C GLY A 396 -7.79 -11.89 -5.40
N LEU A 397 -6.94 -11.41 -6.31
CA LEU A 397 -5.53 -11.21 -6.06
C LEU A 397 -5.08 -9.93 -6.76
N SER A 398 -4.36 -9.06 -6.04
CA SER A 398 -3.68 -7.90 -6.61
C SER A 398 -4.64 -6.90 -7.29
N GLY A 399 -5.79 -6.63 -6.65
CA GLY A 399 -6.82 -5.71 -7.15
C GLY A 399 -7.77 -6.31 -8.19
N SER A 400 -7.52 -7.53 -8.67
CA SER A 400 -8.36 -8.19 -9.66
C SER A 400 -9.06 -9.42 -9.11
N TYR A 401 -10.33 -9.57 -9.45
CA TYR A 401 -11.10 -10.80 -9.23
C TYR A 401 -11.15 -11.68 -10.48
N GLU A 402 -10.53 -11.27 -11.58
CA GLU A 402 -10.40 -12.09 -12.79
C GLU A 402 -9.28 -13.11 -12.60
N TRP A 403 -9.51 -14.30 -13.13
CA TRP A 403 -8.54 -15.38 -13.18
C TRP A 403 -8.63 -16.06 -14.54
N TYR A 404 -7.59 -16.78 -14.95
CA TYR A 404 -7.64 -17.58 -16.17
C TYR A 404 -6.74 -18.80 -16.12
N ALA A 405 -6.91 -19.66 -17.10
CA ALA A 405 -6.02 -20.77 -17.41
C ALA A 405 -5.80 -20.85 -18.93
N ASP A 406 -4.64 -21.33 -19.35
CA ASP A 406 -4.30 -21.51 -20.76
C ASP A 406 -4.77 -22.86 -21.32
N GLU A 407 -5.03 -23.82 -20.43
CA GLU A 407 -5.45 -25.17 -20.79
C GLU A 407 -6.68 -25.62 -19.99
N TYR A 408 -7.57 -26.37 -20.63
CA TYR A 408 -8.67 -27.04 -19.93
C TYR A 408 -8.18 -28.38 -19.37
N PRO A 409 -8.25 -28.62 -18.05
CA PRO A 409 -7.80 -29.88 -17.47
C PRO A 409 -8.71 -31.04 -17.92
N ARG A 410 -8.14 -32.12 -18.45
CA ARG A 410 -8.87 -33.35 -18.83
C ARG A 410 -8.34 -34.58 -18.10
N GLY A 411 -9.24 -35.42 -17.60
CA GLY A 411 -8.86 -36.64 -16.88
C GLY A 411 -8.04 -36.34 -15.62
N ARG A 412 -6.76 -36.72 -15.62
CA ARG A 412 -5.81 -36.46 -14.52
C ARG A 412 -4.91 -35.23 -14.73
N GLN A 413 -5.05 -34.56 -15.88
CA GLN A 413 -4.29 -33.34 -16.16
C GLN A 413 -4.75 -32.21 -15.25
N GLN A 414 -3.79 -31.44 -14.75
CA GLN A 414 -4.00 -30.23 -13.98
C GLN A 414 -3.70 -29.03 -14.87
N SER A 415 -4.41 -27.93 -14.67
CA SER A 415 -4.12 -26.68 -15.36
C SER A 415 -3.61 -25.64 -14.37
N LEU A 416 -2.62 -24.86 -14.81
CA LEU A 416 -2.14 -23.70 -14.06
C LEU A 416 -3.22 -22.61 -14.08
N VAL A 417 -3.29 -21.85 -13.00
CA VAL A 417 -4.29 -20.80 -12.82
C VAL A 417 -3.56 -19.50 -12.52
N TYR A 418 -3.93 -18.43 -13.21
CA TYR A 418 -3.26 -17.13 -13.18
C TYR A 418 -4.27 -16.06 -12.78
N ALA A 419 -3.80 -15.05 -12.04
CA ALA A 419 -4.62 -13.89 -11.71
C ALA A 419 -4.64 -12.88 -12.87
N GLY A 420 -5.75 -12.14 -12.99
CA GLY A 420 -5.96 -11.15 -14.04
C GLY A 420 -6.67 -11.71 -15.27
N HIS A 421 -6.57 -10.97 -16.37
CA HIS A 421 -7.12 -11.32 -17.67
C HIS A 421 -6.10 -10.98 -18.76
N SER A 422 -5.94 -11.84 -19.76
CA SER A 422 -5.22 -11.51 -21.00
C SER A 422 -6.17 -11.64 -22.18
N GLU A 423 -6.01 -10.83 -23.22
CA GLU A 423 -6.83 -10.95 -24.44
C GLU A 423 -6.70 -12.33 -25.12
N GLU A 424 -5.60 -13.05 -24.83
CA GLU A 424 -5.33 -14.40 -25.31
C GLU A 424 -5.80 -15.51 -24.34
N SER A 425 -6.38 -15.16 -23.20
CA SER A 425 -6.74 -16.12 -22.15
C SER A 425 -7.87 -17.06 -22.61
N LYS A 426 -7.56 -18.35 -22.76
CA LYS A 426 -8.50 -19.33 -23.34
C LYS A 426 -9.65 -19.71 -22.40
N TYR A 427 -9.44 -19.64 -21.09
CA TYR A 427 -10.42 -20.05 -20.09
C TYR A 427 -10.53 -19.00 -18.97
N PRO A 428 -11.20 -17.85 -19.20
CA PRO A 428 -11.41 -16.82 -18.19
C PRO A 428 -12.43 -17.28 -17.13
N MET A 429 -12.12 -17.05 -15.85
CA MET A 429 -12.88 -17.59 -14.73
C MET A 429 -12.83 -16.71 -13.48
N LYS A 430 -13.72 -17.02 -12.53
CA LYS A 430 -13.70 -16.55 -11.14
C LYS A 430 -13.41 -17.71 -10.22
N LEU A 431 -12.61 -17.45 -9.17
CA LEU A 431 -12.41 -18.40 -8.09
C LEU A 431 -13.43 -18.15 -6.99
N LYS A 432 -14.40 -19.06 -6.82
CA LYS A 432 -15.45 -18.97 -5.80
C LYS A 432 -15.10 -19.83 -4.59
N PHE A 433 -14.82 -19.19 -3.46
CA PHE A 433 -14.65 -19.85 -2.17
C PHE A 433 -16.01 -20.22 -1.58
N VAL A 434 -16.27 -21.52 -1.48
CA VAL A 434 -17.49 -22.08 -0.91
C VAL A 434 -17.17 -22.57 0.50
N LYS A 435 -17.72 -21.89 1.51
CA LYS A 435 -17.54 -22.23 2.92
C LYS A 435 -18.08 -23.63 3.19
N LEU A 436 -17.30 -24.45 3.90
CA LEU A 436 -17.75 -25.73 4.45
C LEU A 436 -18.23 -25.47 5.89
N HIS A 437 -19.41 -25.98 6.21
CA HIS A 437 -20.01 -25.88 7.53
C HIS A 437 -19.37 -26.84 8.54
#